data_AF-A0A919R114-F1
#
_entry.id   AF-A0A919R114-F1
#
_cell.length_a   1.000
_cell.length_b   1.000
_cell.length_c   1.000
_cell.angle_alpha   90.00
_cell.angle_beta   90.00
_cell.angle_gamma   90.00
#
_symmetry.space_group_name_H-M   'P 1'
#
loop_
_entity.id
_entity.type
_entity.pdbx_description
1 polymer ?
#
loop_
_entity_poly.entity_id
_entity_poly.type
_entity_poly.pdbx_seq_one_letter_code
_entity_poly.pdbx_strand_id
1 'polypeptide(L)'
;MEHRRDDRKMVPAAWKTRCIRSGDVHEFILCRPGADRAAEMNDVSYLGFAEIVRGGVVVIGDEVQVSGRVVGTVHGFDETHFPNHYNILIAAGELVTGAEIGLELGEGVTFRPAPGASA
;
A
#
# COMPACT_ATOMS: atom_id res chain seq x y z
N MET A 1 -11.65 -0.44 8.18
CA MET A 1 -12.03 0.86 7.55
C MET A 1 -13.00 0.56 6.40
N GLU A 2 -14.07 1.34 6.23
CA GLU A 2 -15.07 1.20 5.14
C GLU A 2 -14.93 2.36 4.12
N HIS A 3 -13.72 2.67 3.69
CA HIS A 3 -13.47 3.85 2.85
C HIS A 3 -13.14 3.47 1.40
N ARG A 4 -13.86 4.09 0.46
CA ARG A 4 -13.68 3.97 -1.00
C ARG A 4 -13.83 5.36 -1.64
N ARG A 5 -13.12 5.58 -2.74
CA ARG A 5 -13.22 6.81 -3.55
C ARG A 5 -12.98 6.51 -5.03
N ASP A 6 -13.53 7.33 -5.89
CA ASP A 6 -13.42 7.30 -7.36
C ASP A 6 -13.02 8.67 -7.94
N ASP A 7 -12.52 9.58 -7.11
CA ASP A 7 -12.21 10.97 -7.45
C ASP A 7 -10.86 11.45 -6.90
N ARG A 8 -10.00 10.52 -6.46
CA ARG A 8 -8.83 10.86 -5.63
C ARG A 8 -7.67 11.49 -6.38
N LYS A 9 -7.63 11.38 -7.70
CA LYS A 9 -6.58 11.94 -8.56
C LYS A 9 -5.17 11.66 -8.04
N MET A 10 -4.94 10.45 -7.56
CA MET A 10 -3.67 10.07 -6.92
C MET A 10 -2.59 9.89 -7.98
N VAL A 11 -1.43 10.49 -7.76
CA VAL A 11 -0.27 10.34 -8.64
C VAL A 11 0.88 9.75 -7.81
N PRO A 12 1.38 8.55 -8.15
CA PRO A 12 2.52 7.97 -7.44
C PRO A 12 3.76 8.85 -7.57
N ALA A 13 4.52 8.97 -6.49
CA ALA A 13 5.83 9.60 -6.48
C ALA A 13 6.80 8.84 -7.40
N ALA A 14 7.83 9.54 -7.91
CA ALA A 14 8.79 8.97 -8.87
C ALA A 14 9.74 7.91 -8.27
N TRP A 15 9.71 7.73 -6.94
CA TRP A 15 10.63 6.85 -6.22
C TRP A 15 10.20 5.39 -6.33
N LYS A 16 11.18 4.50 -6.56
CA LYS A 16 10.92 3.05 -6.62
C LYS A 16 10.96 2.35 -5.27
N THR A 17 11.51 3.01 -4.26
CA THR A 17 11.69 2.45 -2.92
C THR A 17 11.47 3.52 -1.86
N ARG A 18 11.13 3.09 -0.64
CA ARG A 18 11.10 3.93 0.55
C ARG A 18 11.70 3.18 1.73
N CYS A 19 12.60 3.84 2.45
CA CYS A 19 12.94 3.41 3.80
C CYS A 19 11.75 3.72 4.73
N ILE A 20 11.35 2.72 5.50
CA ILE A 20 10.35 2.82 6.57
C ILE A 20 11.03 2.44 7.89
N ARG A 21 10.73 3.16 8.96
CA ARG A 21 11.37 2.99 10.27
C ARG A 21 10.43 2.28 11.23
N SER A 22 11.01 1.66 12.25
CA SER A 22 10.21 1.19 13.38
C SER A 22 9.50 2.39 14.03
N GLY A 23 8.19 2.26 14.27
CA GLY A 23 7.33 3.31 14.80
C GLY A 23 6.70 4.22 13.75
N ASP A 24 7.08 4.12 12.46
CA ASP A 24 6.38 4.83 11.39
C ASP A 24 4.95 4.27 11.26
N VAL A 25 3.97 5.12 10.97
CA VAL A 25 2.60 4.73 10.66
C VAL A 25 2.31 5.07 9.20
N HIS A 26 1.75 4.14 8.43
CA HIS A 26 1.43 4.35 7.02
C HIS A 26 0.02 3.88 6.67
N GLU A 27 -0.59 4.51 5.67
CA GLU A 27 -1.90 4.14 5.14
C GLU A 27 -1.75 3.20 3.94
N PHE A 28 -2.56 2.15 3.90
CA PHE A 28 -2.54 1.14 2.85
C PHE A 28 -3.78 1.26 1.97
N ILE A 29 -3.54 1.54 0.68
CA ILE A 29 -4.60 1.87 -0.27
C ILE A 29 -4.51 0.93 -1.46
N LEU A 30 -5.56 0.17 -1.71
CA LEU A 30 -5.70 -0.62 -2.93
C LEU A 30 -6.06 0.28 -4.11
N CYS A 31 -5.43 0.03 -5.25
CA CYS A 31 -5.65 0.74 -6.50
C CYS A 31 -5.59 -0.21 -7.70
N ARG A 32 -6.22 0.20 -8.82
CA ARG A 32 -6.05 -0.46 -10.12
C ARG A 32 -5.10 0.37 -10.99
N PRO A 33 -3.83 -0.03 -11.11
CA PRO A 33 -2.89 0.74 -11.91
C PRO A 33 -3.20 0.63 -13.41
N GLY A 34 -3.04 1.74 -14.12
CA GLY A 34 -3.10 1.78 -15.58
C GLY A 34 -1.82 1.23 -16.23
N ALA A 35 -1.77 1.30 -17.57
CA ALA A 35 -0.58 0.88 -18.33
C ALA A 35 0.66 1.75 -18.02
N ASP A 36 0.44 3.03 -17.71
CA ASP A 36 1.47 3.93 -17.19
C ASP A 36 1.40 3.99 -15.66
N ARG A 37 2.52 3.71 -15.00
CA ARG A 37 2.63 3.75 -13.53
C ARG A 37 2.60 5.16 -12.96
N ALA A 38 2.88 6.18 -13.78
CA ALA A 38 2.77 7.57 -13.37
C ALA A 38 1.36 8.15 -13.63
N ALA A 39 0.45 7.34 -14.20
CA ALA A 39 -0.90 7.80 -14.47
C ALA A 39 -1.67 8.09 -13.18
N GLU A 40 -2.54 9.10 -13.28
CA GLU A 40 -3.50 9.43 -12.24
C GLU A 40 -4.43 8.24 -11.96
N MET A 41 -4.66 7.94 -10.68
CA MET A 41 -5.59 6.91 -10.21
C MET A 41 -6.71 7.52 -9.41
N ASN A 42 -7.95 7.19 -9.80
CA ASN A 42 -9.16 7.71 -9.18
C ASN A 42 -9.85 6.67 -8.30
N ASP A 43 -10.00 5.44 -8.81
CA ASP A 43 -10.62 4.33 -8.10
C ASP A 43 -9.66 3.72 -7.08
N VAL A 44 -9.94 3.96 -5.80
CA VAL A 44 -9.15 3.46 -4.68
C VAL A 44 -10.01 2.95 -3.52
N SER A 45 -9.46 2.00 -2.77
CA SER A 45 -10.11 1.43 -1.59
C SER A 45 -9.11 1.30 -0.45
N TYR A 46 -9.53 1.56 0.77
CA TYR A 46 -8.62 1.73 1.89
C TYR A 46 -8.67 0.51 2.82
N LEU A 47 -7.51 -0.08 3.08
CA LEU A 47 -7.38 -1.17 4.05
C LEU A 47 -7.33 -0.59 5.47
N GLY A 48 -6.53 0.47 5.66
CA GLY A 48 -6.37 1.16 6.93
C GLY A 48 -4.93 1.57 7.17
N PHE A 49 -4.59 1.79 8.44
CA PHE A 49 -3.26 2.18 8.90
C PHE A 49 -2.58 1.04 9.63
N ALA A 50 -1.25 0.96 9.52
CA ALA A 50 -0.44 0.07 10.36
C ALA A 50 0.83 0.76 10.84
N GLU A 51 1.24 0.43 12.07
CA GLU A 51 2.55 0.76 12.61
C GLU A 51 3.59 -0.23 12.07
N ILE A 52 4.73 0.29 11.64
CA ILE A 52 5.87 -0.51 11.24
C ILE A 52 6.62 -0.95 12.50
N VAL A 53 6.50 -2.22 12.86
CA VAL A 53 7.20 -2.79 14.02
C VAL A 53 8.65 -3.17 13.70
N ARG A 54 8.98 -3.36 12.42
CA ARG A 54 10.33 -3.67 11.94
C ARG A 54 10.63 -2.85 10.69
N GLY A 55 11.53 -1.89 10.83
CA GLY A 55 11.96 -1.04 9.72
C GLY A 55 12.70 -1.80 8.62
N GLY A 56 12.79 -1.19 7.45
CA GLY A 56 13.40 -1.77 6.26
C GLY A 56 13.22 -0.88 5.03
N VAL A 57 13.42 -1.47 3.86
CA VAL A 57 13.16 -0.83 2.57
C VAL A 57 11.98 -1.54 1.93
N VAL A 58 10.94 -0.78 1.58
CA VAL A 58 9.82 -1.25 0.76
C VAL A 58 10.12 -0.91 -0.70
N VAL A 59 9.92 -1.87 -1.59
CA VAL A 59 10.20 -1.77 -3.02
C VAL A 59 8.92 -1.96 -3.82
N ILE A 60 8.76 -1.19 -4.90
CA ILE A 60 7.68 -1.45 -5.87
C ILE A 60 7.79 -2.90 -6.36
N GLY A 61 6.68 -3.63 -6.29
CA GLY A 61 6.57 -5.04 -6.64
C GLY A 61 6.59 -5.99 -5.44
N ASP A 62 6.98 -5.52 -4.25
CA ASP A 62 6.91 -6.34 -3.04
C ASP A 62 5.46 -6.80 -2.80
N GLU A 63 5.29 -8.08 -2.46
CA GLU A 63 4.00 -8.64 -2.09
C GLU A 63 3.60 -8.10 -0.71
N VAL A 64 2.35 -7.65 -0.60
CA VAL A 64 1.77 -7.19 0.66
C VAL A 64 0.79 -8.23 1.16
N GLN A 65 1.02 -8.68 2.39
CA GLN A 65 0.18 -9.64 3.08
C GLN A 65 -0.44 -9.01 4.32
N VAL A 66 -1.72 -9.31 4.55
CA VAL A 66 -2.38 -9.03 5.83
C VAL A 66 -2.83 -10.35 6.44
N SER A 67 -2.43 -10.62 7.67
CA SER A 67 -2.74 -11.90 8.35
C SER A 67 -2.36 -13.14 7.51
N GLY A 68 -1.24 -13.05 6.78
CA GLY A 68 -0.71 -14.10 5.91
C GLY A 68 -1.43 -14.26 4.56
N ARG A 69 -2.45 -13.45 4.26
CA ARG A 69 -3.17 -13.45 2.98
C ARG A 69 -2.64 -12.33 2.09
N VAL A 70 -2.34 -12.65 0.84
CA VAL A 70 -1.88 -11.66 -0.15
C VAL A 70 -3.03 -10.72 -0.50
N VAL A 71 -2.82 -9.42 -0.33
CA VAL A 71 -3.76 -8.37 -0.71
C VAL A 71 -3.36 -7.65 -2.00
N GLY A 72 -2.12 -7.84 -2.45
CA GLY A 72 -1.61 -7.28 -3.72
C GLY A 72 -0.10 -7.08 -3.69
N THR A 73 0.38 -6.20 -4.56
CA THR A 73 1.80 -5.80 -4.61
C THR A 73 1.97 -4.30 -4.50
N VAL A 74 3.07 -3.82 -3.95
CA VAL A 74 3.37 -2.39 -3.86
C VAL A 74 3.45 -1.81 -5.27
N HIS A 75 2.54 -0.90 -5.59
CA HIS A 75 2.52 -0.17 -6.85
C HIS A 75 3.41 1.08 -6.78
N GLY A 76 3.41 1.75 -5.64
CA GLY A 76 4.12 3.01 -5.44
C GLY A 76 3.76 3.67 -4.12
N PHE A 77 4.14 4.93 -4.01
CA PHE A 77 3.98 5.74 -2.81
C PHE A 77 3.36 7.06 -3.19
N ASP A 78 2.35 7.52 -2.46
CA ASP A 78 1.80 8.86 -2.60
C ASP A 78 2.20 9.73 -1.39
N GLU A 79 2.56 10.97 -1.69
CA GLU A 79 3.15 11.94 -0.76
C GLU A 79 2.14 13.00 -0.29
N THR A 80 0.85 12.84 -0.63
CA THR A 80 -0.22 13.78 -0.24
C THR A 80 -0.22 14.13 1.26
N HIS A 81 0.19 13.21 2.14
CA HIS A 81 0.26 13.42 3.58
C HIS A 81 1.69 13.49 4.14
N PHE A 82 2.73 13.48 3.31
CA PHE A 82 4.11 13.60 3.79
C PHE A 82 4.36 14.99 4.42
N PRO A 83 5.05 15.12 5.57
CA PRO A 83 5.84 14.13 6.29
C PRO A 83 5.10 13.31 7.35
N ASN A 84 3.77 13.41 7.46
CA ASN A 84 3.01 12.66 8.46
C ASN A 84 3.07 11.16 8.20
N HIS A 85 2.67 10.73 7.00
CA HIS A 85 2.77 9.34 6.56
C HIS A 85 2.82 9.23 5.03
N TYR A 86 3.21 8.06 4.54
CA TYR A 86 3.01 7.65 3.16
C TYR A 86 1.66 6.98 2.99
N ASN A 87 1.04 7.26 1.85
CA ASN A 87 0.05 6.37 1.26
C ASN A 87 0.82 5.30 0.48
N ILE A 88 0.83 4.06 0.97
CA ILE A 88 1.43 2.93 0.27
C ILE A 88 0.35 2.35 -0.64
N LEU A 89 0.58 2.50 -1.95
CA LEU A 89 -0.37 2.11 -2.99
C LEU A 89 -0.15 0.66 -3.36
N ILE A 90 -1.22 -0.14 -3.32
CA ILE A 90 -1.19 -1.58 -3.52
C ILE A 90 -1.99 -1.92 -4.78
N ALA A 91 -1.31 -2.44 -5.80
CA ALA A 91 -1.96 -2.97 -6.99
C ALA A 91 -2.69 -4.28 -6.63
N ALA A 92 -4.00 -4.32 -6.88
CA ALA A 92 -4.83 -5.48 -6.61
C ALA A 92 -5.83 -5.72 -7.75
N GLY A 93 -6.21 -6.99 -7.96
CA GLY A 93 -7.24 -7.35 -8.94
C GLY A 93 -8.65 -6.94 -8.49
N GLU A 94 -8.89 -6.97 -7.19
CA GLU A 94 -10.14 -6.56 -6.56
C GLU A 94 -9.87 -5.43 -5.56
N LEU A 95 -10.70 -4.38 -5.61
CA LEU A 95 -10.65 -3.29 -4.63
C LEU A 95 -11.65 -3.60 -3.52
N VAL A 96 -11.12 -3.95 -2.36
CA VAL A 96 -11.86 -4.21 -1.12
C VAL A 96 -11.39 -3.23 -0.04
N THR A 97 -12.26 -2.95 0.91
CA THR A 97 -11.94 -2.18 2.11
C THR A 97 -11.47 -3.13 3.21
N GLY A 98 -10.77 -2.59 4.22
CA GLY A 98 -10.37 -3.41 5.36
C GLY A 98 -11.57 -4.06 6.06
N ALA A 99 -12.71 -3.36 6.15
CA ALA A 99 -13.91 -3.90 6.78
C ALA A 99 -14.57 -5.04 5.98
N GLU A 100 -14.62 -4.95 4.65
CA GLU A 100 -15.21 -5.99 3.80
C GLU A 100 -14.46 -7.33 3.88
N ILE A 101 -13.15 -7.30 4.14
CA ILE A 101 -12.36 -8.51 4.38
C ILE A 101 -12.19 -8.83 5.87
N GLY A 102 -12.89 -8.11 6.75
CA GLY A 102 -12.92 -8.35 8.19
C GLY A 102 -11.64 -8.02 8.95
N LEU A 103 -10.82 -7.07 8.47
CA LEU A 103 -9.62 -6.66 9.18
C LEU A 103 -9.95 -6.03 10.54
N GLU A 104 -9.33 -6.56 11.58
CA GLU A 104 -9.40 -6.04 12.95
C GLU A 104 -8.12 -5.30 13.34
N LEU A 105 -8.21 -4.50 14.41
CA LEU A 105 -7.05 -3.81 14.96
C LEU A 105 -6.04 -4.81 15.52
N GLY A 106 -4.76 -4.57 15.23
CA GLY A 106 -3.65 -5.42 15.67
C GLY A 106 -3.29 -6.54 14.69
N GLU A 107 -4.06 -6.73 13.61
CA GLU A 107 -3.64 -7.61 12.52
C GLU A 107 -2.38 -7.09 11.82
N GLY A 108 -1.47 -8.02 11.51
CA GLY A 108 -0.16 -7.68 10.98
C GLY A 108 -0.14 -7.52 9.46
N VAL A 109 0.55 -6.48 8.99
CA VAL A 109 0.95 -6.33 7.59
C VAL A 109 2.41 -6.78 7.40
N THR A 110 2.68 -7.53 6.35
CA THR A 110 4.04 -8.00 6.01
C THR A 110 4.34 -7.74 4.54
N PHE A 111 5.55 -7.29 4.27
CA PHE A 111 6.09 -7.17 2.91
C PHE A 111 7.00 -8.37 2.61
N ARG A 112 6.87 -8.93 1.41
CA ARG A 112 7.78 -9.95 0.90
C ARG A 112 8.38 -9.51 -0.43
N PRO A 113 9.70 -9.65 -0.62
CA PRO A 113 10.32 -9.38 -1.91
C PRO A 113 9.63 -10.15 -3.04
N ALA A 114 9.45 -9.50 -4.18
CA ALA A 114 8.93 -10.15 -5.38
C ALA A 114 9.73 -11.43 -5.70
N PRO A 115 9.08 -12.52 -6.14
CA PRO A 115 9.80 -13.73 -6.57
C PRO A 115 10.87 -13.40 -7.62
N GLY A 116 12.13 -13.77 -7.35
CA GLY A 116 13.26 -13.51 -8.24
C GLY A 116 13.99 -12.18 -8.00
N ALA A 117 13.49 -11.31 -7.11
CA ALA A 117 14.28 -10.20 -6.58
C ALA A 117 15.31 -10.77 -5.59
N SER A 118 16.56 -10.91 -6.03
CA SER A 118 17.67 -11.14 -5.11
C SER A 118 17.96 -9.82 -4.40
N ALA A 119 18.10 -9.85 -3.07
CA ALA A 119 18.66 -8.73 -2.32
C ALA A 119 20.14 -8.49 -2.68
#